data_AF-A0A174MGZ6-F1
#
_entry.id   AF-A0A174MGZ6-F1
#
_cell.length_a   1.000
_cell.length_b   1.000
_cell.length_c   1.000
_cell.angle_alpha   90.00
_cell.angle_beta   90.00
_cell.angle_gamma   90.00
#
_symmetry.space_group_name_H-M   'P 1'
#
loop_
_entity.id
_entity.type
_entity.pdbx_description
1 polymer ?
#
loop_
_entity_poly.entity_id
_entity_poly.type
_entity_poly.pdbx_seq_one_letter_code
_entity_poly.pdbx_strand_id
1 'polypeptide(L)'
;MDHLQKCALAFEHLLDINYHIIIGRKGKSVELNILFDPIEFHHLIGLHKLRDLRVARANREKVFQNCLSGTLSIQDLMKSRHFSEIEKRIQPFDKIETFLDSNQLVFRYNKKLQTFSLIEAEYLLSTHFENTDVYIFLDQLSEENQFFCRSFFPKEKKDYTIGQPQFTLLFKEKITVSTGEKIIQYDRLTPKNKPASIPPQEIPEKGQAE
;
A
#
# COMPACT_ATOMS: atom_id res chain seq x y z
N MET A 1 0.87 -19.09 -16.72
CA MET A 1 0.58 -18.99 -15.28
C MET A 1 -0.78 -18.34 -15.11
N ASP A 2 -1.66 -18.97 -14.31
CA ASP A 2 -3.00 -18.46 -14.00
C ASP A 2 -2.93 -17.10 -13.27
N HIS A 3 -3.88 -16.19 -13.51
CA HIS A 3 -3.82 -14.84 -12.92
C HIS A 3 -4.00 -14.84 -11.40
N LEU A 4 -4.83 -15.75 -10.86
CA LEU A 4 -4.99 -15.88 -9.40
C LEU A 4 -3.68 -16.36 -8.75
N GLN A 5 -2.96 -17.26 -9.43
CA GLN A 5 -1.64 -17.72 -8.99
C GLN A 5 -0.61 -16.58 -9.00
N LYS A 6 -0.60 -15.73 -10.04
CA LYS A 6 0.26 -14.52 -10.07
C LYS A 6 -0.02 -13.59 -8.89
N CYS A 7 -1.30 -13.37 -8.58
CA CYS A 7 -1.72 -12.57 -7.43
C CYS A 7 -1.21 -13.17 -6.11
N ALA A 8 -1.30 -14.50 -5.96
CA ALA A 8 -0.84 -15.19 -4.77
C ALA A 8 0.69 -15.09 -4.63
N LEU A 9 1.46 -15.28 -5.70
CA LEU A 9 2.92 -15.14 -5.69
C LEU A 9 3.36 -13.71 -5.38
N ALA A 10 2.67 -12.71 -5.93
CA ALA A 10 2.94 -11.31 -5.61
C ALA A 10 2.72 -11.01 -4.12
N PHE A 11 1.70 -11.62 -3.50
CA PHE A 11 1.46 -11.48 -2.06
C PHE A 11 2.41 -12.31 -1.21
N GLU A 12 2.81 -13.50 -1.66
CA GLU A 12 3.81 -14.33 -0.99
C GLU A 12 5.14 -13.59 -0.85
N HIS A 13 5.55 -12.85 -1.88
CA HIS A 13 6.73 -11.99 -1.81
C HIS A 13 6.63 -10.95 -0.68
N LEU A 14 5.44 -10.35 -0.47
CA LEU A 14 5.23 -9.37 0.59
C LEU A 14 5.32 -9.97 2.00
N LEU A 15 5.19 -11.28 2.18
CA LEU A 15 5.34 -11.92 3.49
C LEU A 15 6.75 -11.78 4.07
N ASP A 16 7.75 -11.52 3.22
CA ASP A 16 9.13 -11.24 3.63
C ASP A 16 9.45 -9.74 3.62
N ILE A 17 8.44 -8.86 3.54
CA ILE A 17 8.61 -7.42 3.45
C ILE A 17 7.88 -6.70 4.60
N ASN A 18 8.58 -5.78 5.25
CA ASN A 18 7.98 -4.80 6.15
C ASN A 18 8.14 -3.40 5.55
N TYR A 19 7.08 -2.58 5.61
CA TYR A 19 7.20 -1.15 5.30
C TYR A 19 7.21 -0.35 6.59
N HIS A 20 8.26 0.42 6.80
CA HIS A 20 8.31 1.41 7.88
C HIS A 20 8.12 2.80 7.27
N ILE A 21 7.01 3.45 7.63
CA ILE A 21 6.55 4.70 7.03
C ILE A 21 6.35 5.73 8.14
N ILE A 22 6.86 6.95 7.93
CA ILE A 22 6.58 8.09 8.80
C ILE A 22 5.79 9.11 8.01
N ILE A 23 4.62 9.47 8.52
CA ILE A 23 3.73 10.47 7.95
C ILE A 23 3.55 11.66 8.89
N GLY A 24 3.36 12.86 8.34
CA GLY A 24 3.27 14.10 9.08
C GLY A 24 2.05 14.94 8.74
N ARG A 25 1.45 15.56 9.76
CA ARG A 25 0.39 16.56 9.59
C ARG A 25 0.38 17.54 10.76
N LYS A 26 0.30 18.85 10.46
CA LYS A 26 0.21 19.94 11.45
C LYS A 26 1.27 19.83 12.57
N GLY A 27 2.52 19.58 12.19
CA GLY A 27 3.65 19.49 13.13
C GLY A 27 3.73 18.21 13.96
N LYS A 28 2.82 17.23 13.74
CA LYS A 28 2.87 15.91 14.38
C LYS A 28 3.23 14.84 13.36
N SER A 29 4.01 13.85 13.78
CA SER A 29 4.32 12.64 13.00
C SER A 29 3.62 11.42 13.58
N VAL A 30 3.36 10.44 12.72
CA VAL A 30 2.89 9.10 13.08
C VAL A 30 3.71 8.09 12.30
N GLU A 31 4.04 6.98 12.97
CA GLU A 31 4.75 5.85 12.39
C GLU A 31 3.77 4.74 12.01
N LEU A 32 3.95 4.16 10.82
CA LEU A 32 3.18 3.03 10.32
C LEU A 32 4.15 1.91 9.92
N ASN A 33 4.10 0.79 10.63
CA ASN A 33 4.83 -0.43 10.32
C ASN A 33 3.85 -1.42 9.70
N ILE A 34 3.86 -1.55 8.36
CA ILE A 34 2.96 -2.44 7.64
C ILE A 34 3.58 -3.83 7.56
N LEU A 35 2.84 -4.81 8.06
CA LEU A 35 3.16 -6.23 8.08
C LEU A 35 2.14 -7.00 7.22
N PHE A 36 2.48 -8.23 6.83
CA PHE A 36 1.61 -9.07 6.01
C PHE A 36 1.48 -10.48 6.58
N ASP A 37 0.25 -10.97 6.65
CA ASP A 37 -0.07 -12.36 6.99
C ASP A 37 -0.79 -13.08 5.84
N PRO A 38 -0.48 -14.37 5.58
CA PRO A 38 -1.17 -15.17 4.55
C PRO A 38 -2.71 -15.10 4.59
N ILE A 39 -3.32 -14.96 5.77
CA ILE A 39 -4.77 -14.92 5.91
C ILE A 39 -5.40 -13.65 5.35
N GLU A 40 -4.63 -12.57 5.18
CA GLU A 40 -5.09 -11.28 4.64
C GLU A 40 -5.42 -11.40 3.16
N PHE A 41 -4.68 -12.23 2.42
CA PHE A 41 -4.88 -12.45 0.97
C PHE A 41 -6.36 -12.70 0.64
N HIS A 42 -7.03 -13.53 1.44
CA HIS A 42 -8.44 -13.90 1.27
C HIS A 42 -9.39 -12.69 1.26
N HIS A 43 -9.13 -11.70 2.11
CA HIS A 43 -9.92 -10.47 2.18
C HIS A 43 -9.53 -9.48 1.10
N LEU A 44 -8.23 -9.33 0.86
CA LEU A 44 -7.68 -8.37 -0.08
C LEU A 44 -8.11 -8.66 -1.53
N ILE A 45 -8.01 -9.92 -1.96
CA ILE A 45 -8.46 -10.37 -3.28
C ILE A 45 -9.99 -10.56 -3.36
N GLY A 46 -10.69 -10.49 -2.22
CA GLY A 46 -12.15 -10.46 -2.14
C GLY A 46 -12.87 -11.82 -2.06
N LEU A 47 -12.17 -12.93 -1.81
CA LEU A 47 -12.77 -14.29 -1.83
C LEU A 47 -13.94 -14.46 -0.87
N HIS A 48 -13.96 -13.74 0.26
CA HIS A 48 -15.08 -13.71 1.21
C HIS A 48 -16.42 -13.28 0.57
N LYS A 49 -16.40 -12.60 -0.59
CA LYS A 49 -17.61 -12.20 -1.32
C LYS A 49 -18.23 -13.32 -2.15
N LEU A 50 -17.49 -14.37 -2.47
CA LEU A 50 -17.98 -15.51 -3.28
C LEU A 50 -18.82 -16.47 -2.44
N ARG A 51 -19.91 -15.97 -1.85
CA ARG A 51 -20.70 -16.62 -0.79
C ARG A 51 -21.33 -17.95 -1.18
N ASP A 52 -21.44 -18.21 -2.47
CA ASP A 52 -21.93 -19.43 -3.10
C ASP A 52 -20.84 -20.49 -3.29
N LEU A 53 -19.55 -20.12 -3.20
CA LEU A 53 -18.43 -21.04 -3.25
C LEU A 53 -17.90 -21.38 -1.86
N ARG A 54 -17.41 -22.62 -1.69
CA ARG A 54 -16.79 -23.06 -0.42
C ARG A 54 -15.58 -22.21 -0.03
N VAL A 55 -14.86 -21.66 -1.01
CA VAL A 55 -13.66 -20.83 -0.80
C VAL A 55 -13.92 -19.62 0.10
N ALA A 56 -15.14 -19.05 0.08
CA ALA A 56 -15.46 -17.87 0.89
C ALA A 56 -15.46 -18.14 2.41
N ARG A 57 -15.61 -19.40 2.83
CA ARG A 57 -15.67 -19.81 4.24
C ARG A 57 -14.60 -20.84 4.62
N ALA A 58 -13.77 -21.26 3.67
CA ALA A 58 -12.69 -22.20 3.91
C ALA A 58 -11.57 -21.56 4.75
N ASN A 59 -10.70 -22.40 5.31
CA ASN A 59 -9.51 -21.94 6.00
C ASN A 59 -8.65 -21.08 5.05
N ARG A 60 -8.37 -19.84 5.46
CA ARG A 60 -7.79 -18.79 4.60
C ARG A 60 -6.36 -19.11 4.16
N GLU A 61 -5.56 -19.63 5.09
CA GLU A 61 -4.19 -20.03 4.82
C GLU A 61 -4.14 -21.18 3.79
N LYS A 62 -4.98 -22.21 3.97
CA LYS A 62 -5.11 -23.30 2.98
C LYS A 62 -5.59 -22.79 1.61
N VAL A 63 -6.51 -21.82 1.59
CA VAL A 63 -6.95 -21.20 0.33
C VAL A 63 -5.79 -20.48 -0.35
N PHE A 64 -4.97 -19.74 0.41
CA PHE A 64 -3.79 -19.07 -0.11
C PHE A 64 -2.79 -20.08 -0.72
N GLN A 65 -2.48 -21.17 0.00
CA GLN A 65 -1.63 -22.26 -0.49
C GLN A 65 -2.19 -22.95 -1.75
N ASN A 66 -3.51 -23.10 -1.85
CA ASN A 66 -4.14 -23.63 -3.05
C ASN A 66 -4.01 -22.67 -4.25
N CYS A 67 -4.01 -21.35 -4.02
CA CYS A 67 -3.77 -20.37 -5.08
C CYS A 67 -2.30 -20.41 -5.53
N LEU A 68 -1.35 -20.48 -4.59
CA LEU A 68 0.09 -20.58 -4.87
C LEU A 68 0.44 -21.83 -5.70
N SER A 69 -0.09 -22.98 -5.31
CA SER A 69 0.13 -24.24 -6.03
C SER A 69 -0.64 -24.33 -7.36
N GLY A 70 -1.58 -23.42 -7.63
CA GLY A 70 -2.45 -23.46 -8.80
C GLY A 70 -3.59 -24.48 -8.70
N THR A 71 -3.78 -25.12 -7.53
CA THR A 71 -4.90 -26.02 -7.25
C THR A 71 -6.25 -25.29 -7.32
N LEU A 72 -6.28 -24.01 -6.95
CA LEU A 72 -7.42 -23.12 -7.14
C LEU A 72 -7.07 -22.10 -8.23
N SER A 73 -7.87 -22.05 -9.30
CA SER A 73 -7.63 -21.19 -10.46
C SER A 73 -8.65 -20.05 -10.56
N ILE A 74 -8.38 -19.05 -11.42
CA ILE A 74 -9.37 -18.01 -11.72
C ILE A 74 -10.65 -18.61 -12.31
N GLN A 75 -10.56 -19.68 -13.10
CA GLN A 75 -11.70 -20.37 -13.71
C GLN A 75 -12.63 -20.99 -12.66
N ASP A 76 -12.08 -21.41 -11.51
CA ASP A 76 -12.90 -21.90 -10.39
C ASP A 76 -13.66 -20.77 -9.71
N LEU A 77 -13.08 -19.57 -9.63
CA LEU A 77 -13.75 -18.39 -9.08
C LEU A 77 -14.84 -17.87 -10.02
N MET A 78 -14.63 -17.93 -11.34
CA MET A 78 -15.60 -17.52 -12.36
C MET A 78 -16.91 -18.31 -12.35
N LYS A 79 -16.94 -19.48 -11.69
CA LYS A 79 -18.16 -20.26 -11.46
C LYS A 79 -19.13 -19.58 -10.47
N SER A 80 -18.66 -18.62 -9.67
CA SER A 80 -19.50 -17.88 -8.73
C SER A 80 -20.38 -16.87 -9.46
N ARG A 81 -21.66 -16.79 -9.06
CA ARG A 81 -22.55 -15.70 -9.50
C ARG A 81 -22.13 -14.32 -8.97
N HIS A 82 -21.23 -14.29 -7.99
CA HIS A 82 -20.70 -13.08 -7.33
C HIS A 82 -19.32 -12.67 -7.88
N PHE A 83 -18.80 -13.34 -8.91
CA PHE A 83 -17.45 -13.06 -9.44
C PHE A 83 -17.25 -11.60 -9.86
N SER A 84 -18.28 -10.97 -10.45
CA SER A 84 -18.26 -9.56 -10.85
C SER A 84 -18.01 -8.59 -9.69
N GLU A 85 -18.27 -9.00 -8.43
CA GLU A 85 -18.02 -8.18 -7.24
C GLU A 85 -16.53 -8.11 -6.83
N ILE A 86 -15.70 -8.98 -7.40
CA ILE A 86 -14.27 -9.12 -7.06
C ILE A 86 -13.34 -8.98 -8.26
N GLU A 87 -13.85 -9.08 -9.48
CA GLU A 87 -13.05 -9.02 -10.71
C GLU A 87 -12.12 -7.78 -10.74
N LYS A 88 -12.66 -6.61 -10.43
CA LYS A 88 -11.87 -5.36 -10.35
C LYS A 88 -10.82 -5.36 -9.25
N ARG A 89 -11.00 -6.17 -8.19
CA ARG A 89 -10.00 -6.33 -7.12
C ARG A 89 -8.85 -7.20 -7.56
N ILE A 90 -9.16 -8.31 -8.24
CA ILE A 90 -8.19 -9.28 -8.73
C ILE A 90 -7.31 -8.68 -9.82
N GLN A 91 -7.91 -7.94 -10.76
CA GLN A 91 -7.25 -7.41 -11.96
C GLN A 91 -5.89 -6.74 -11.69
N PRO A 92 -5.78 -5.75 -10.78
CA PRO A 92 -4.49 -5.10 -10.51
C PRO A 92 -3.71 -5.73 -9.35
N PHE A 93 -4.20 -6.81 -8.73
CA PHE A 93 -3.64 -7.28 -7.45
C PHE A 93 -2.22 -7.84 -7.57
N ASP A 94 -1.85 -8.37 -8.73
CA ASP A 94 -0.49 -8.81 -9.02
C ASP A 94 0.54 -7.66 -8.96
N LYS A 95 0.09 -6.40 -8.90
CA LYS A 95 0.89 -5.19 -8.74
C LYS A 95 0.82 -4.59 -7.32
N ILE A 96 0.32 -5.33 -6.33
CA ILE A 96 0.11 -4.82 -4.96
C ILE A 96 1.36 -4.16 -4.36
N GLU A 97 2.53 -4.77 -4.55
CA GLU A 97 3.80 -4.21 -4.09
C GLU A 97 4.10 -2.85 -4.73
N THR A 98 3.85 -2.69 -6.04
CA THR A 98 4.02 -1.39 -6.73
C THR A 98 3.14 -0.30 -6.12
N PHE A 99 1.94 -0.64 -5.63
CA PHE A 99 1.06 0.32 -4.97
C PHE A 99 1.52 0.70 -3.57
N LEU A 100 2.20 -0.20 -2.85
CA LEU A 100 2.83 0.07 -1.56
C LEU A 100 4.16 0.85 -1.72
N ASP A 101 4.88 0.59 -2.80
CA ASP A 101 6.09 1.32 -3.21
C ASP A 101 5.83 2.74 -3.69
N SER A 102 4.58 3.05 -4.05
CA SER A 102 4.13 4.39 -4.35
C SER A 102 4.36 5.37 -3.19
N ASN A 103 4.86 6.55 -3.51
CA ASN A 103 5.03 7.67 -2.56
C ASN A 103 3.83 8.64 -2.58
N GLN A 104 2.67 8.19 -3.06
CA GLN A 104 1.47 9.03 -3.25
C GLN A 104 0.74 9.31 -1.92
N LEU A 105 -0.59 9.47 -1.97
CA LEU A 105 -1.38 10.13 -0.94
C LEU A 105 -1.72 9.18 0.21
N VAL A 106 -1.46 9.65 1.44
CA VAL A 106 -1.88 8.97 2.68
C VAL A 106 -2.95 9.80 3.37
N PHE A 107 -4.06 9.17 3.72
CA PHE A 107 -5.18 9.81 4.40
C PHE A 107 -5.45 9.13 5.73
N ARG A 108 -5.76 9.90 6.76
CA ARG A 108 -6.43 9.35 7.96
C ARG A 108 -7.84 8.97 7.57
N TYR A 109 -8.23 7.74 7.85
CA TYR A 109 -9.57 7.27 7.49
C TYR A 109 -10.53 7.47 8.67
N ASN A 110 -11.47 8.40 8.52
CA ASN A 110 -12.55 8.60 9.46
C ASN A 110 -13.83 7.93 8.94
N LYS A 111 -14.18 6.78 9.55
CA LYS A 111 -15.40 6.04 9.22
C LYS A 111 -16.68 6.85 9.42
N LYS A 112 -16.73 7.80 10.38
CA LYS A 112 -17.93 8.61 10.63
C LYS A 112 -18.33 9.47 9.43
N LEU A 113 -17.35 9.87 8.61
CA LEU A 113 -17.58 10.58 7.34
C LEU A 113 -18.05 9.65 6.21
N GLN A 114 -18.08 8.34 6.47
CA GLN A 114 -18.36 7.28 5.51
C GLN A 114 -19.53 6.42 6.00
N THR A 115 -20.67 7.06 6.33
CA THR A 115 -21.83 6.48 7.02
C THR A 115 -22.42 5.20 6.42
N PHE A 116 -22.16 4.93 5.12
CA PHE A 116 -22.62 3.72 4.42
C PHE A 116 -21.50 2.71 4.11
N SER A 117 -20.29 2.93 4.65
CA SER A 117 -19.15 2.02 4.49
C SER A 117 -19.03 1.08 5.69
N LEU A 118 -18.85 -0.22 5.41
CA LEU A 118 -18.52 -1.22 6.43
C LEU A 118 -17.01 -1.35 6.68
N ILE A 119 -16.18 -0.56 5.99
CA ILE A 119 -14.72 -0.61 6.16
C ILE A 119 -14.36 0.08 7.47
N GLU A 120 -13.79 -0.70 8.40
CA GLU A 120 -13.05 -0.21 9.57
C GLU A 120 -11.58 -0.11 9.15
N ALA A 121 -10.99 1.08 9.24
CA ALA A 121 -9.59 1.30 8.92
C ALA A 121 -9.11 2.56 9.63
N GLU A 122 -7.81 2.65 9.84
CA GLU A 122 -7.17 3.80 10.45
C GLU A 122 -6.59 4.73 9.38
N TYR A 123 -6.10 4.17 8.27
CA TYR A 123 -5.52 4.92 7.16
C TYR A 123 -5.99 4.40 5.81
N LEU A 124 -5.90 5.27 4.80
CA LEU A 124 -6.17 4.98 3.40
C LEU A 124 -4.97 5.46 2.58
N LEU A 125 -4.32 4.54 1.88
CA LEU A 125 -3.37 4.84 0.82
C LEU A 125 -4.13 4.94 -0.50
N SER A 126 -3.82 5.97 -1.29
CA SER A 126 -4.40 6.17 -2.62
C SER A 126 -3.29 6.35 -3.64
N THR A 127 -3.23 5.44 -4.59
CA THR A 127 -2.25 5.46 -5.68
C THR A 127 -2.97 5.47 -7.03
N HIS A 128 -2.71 6.49 -7.84
CA HIS A 128 -3.20 6.58 -9.20
C HIS A 128 -2.61 5.45 -10.05
N PHE A 129 -3.48 4.73 -10.76
CA PHE A 129 -3.13 3.61 -11.61
C PHE A 129 -4.07 3.53 -12.82
N GLU A 130 -3.48 3.61 -14.02
CA GLU A 130 -4.20 3.72 -15.28
C GLU A 130 -5.21 4.90 -15.29
N ASN A 131 -6.51 4.63 -15.28
CA ASN A 131 -7.56 5.65 -15.37
C ASN A 131 -8.31 5.87 -14.04
N THR A 132 -7.83 5.30 -12.94
CA THR A 132 -8.48 5.39 -11.62
C THR A 132 -7.45 5.38 -10.49
N ASP A 133 -7.92 5.50 -9.26
CA ASP A 133 -7.07 5.33 -8.08
C ASP A 133 -7.26 3.92 -7.51
N VAL A 134 -6.19 3.32 -7.00
CA VAL A 134 -6.24 2.08 -6.22
C VAL A 134 -6.12 2.42 -4.75
N TYR A 135 -7.04 1.88 -3.95
CA TYR A 135 -7.11 2.10 -2.52
C TYR A 135 -6.56 0.90 -1.75
N ILE A 136 -5.69 1.18 -0.78
CA ILE A 136 -5.28 0.24 0.26
C ILE A 136 -5.69 0.82 1.61
N PHE A 137 -6.59 0.13 2.29
CA PHE A 137 -7.02 0.47 3.63
C PHE A 137 -6.13 -0.23 4.64
N LEU A 138 -5.57 0.53 5.58
CA LEU A 138 -4.73 0.02 6.64
C LEU A 138 -5.50 0.06 7.95
N ASP A 139 -5.47 -1.01 8.71
CA ASP A 139 -6.01 -1.06 10.06
C ASP A 139 -4.93 -1.50 11.05
N GLN A 140 -5.07 -1.09 12.30
CA GLN A 140 -4.05 -1.31 13.31
C GLN A 140 -4.15 -2.73 13.89
N LEU A 141 -3.01 -3.35 14.12
CA LEU A 141 -2.90 -4.55 14.95
C LEU A 141 -3.04 -4.19 16.43
N SER A 142 -3.03 -5.20 17.31
CA SER A 142 -3.08 -4.96 18.77
C SER A 142 -1.86 -4.19 19.29
N GLU A 143 -0.72 -4.31 18.61
CA GLU A 143 0.51 -3.61 18.94
C GLU A 143 0.52 -2.20 18.35
N GLU A 144 1.14 -1.25 19.06
CA GLU A 144 1.19 0.14 18.63
C GLU A 144 1.99 0.29 17.33
N ASN A 145 1.51 1.17 16.44
CA ASN A 145 2.12 1.48 15.15
C ASN A 145 2.28 0.30 14.16
N GLN A 146 1.79 -0.89 14.49
CA GLN A 146 1.76 -2.02 13.56
C GLN A 146 0.43 -2.06 12.82
N PHE A 147 0.49 -2.21 11.51
CA PHE A 147 -0.67 -2.16 10.63
C PHE A 147 -0.67 -3.33 9.66
N PHE A 148 -1.86 -3.69 9.20
CA PHE A 148 -2.06 -4.68 8.15
C PHE A 148 -2.96 -4.13 7.05
N CYS A 149 -2.93 -4.78 5.88
CA CYS A 149 -3.80 -4.40 4.79
C CYS A 149 -5.20 -4.98 5.02
N ARG A 150 -6.16 -4.11 5.35
CA ARG A 150 -7.55 -4.48 5.63
C ARG A 150 -8.39 -4.67 4.37
N SER A 151 -8.17 -3.85 3.36
CA SER A 151 -8.90 -3.95 2.09
C SER A 151 -8.11 -3.34 0.93
N PHE A 152 -8.28 -3.94 -0.25
CA PHE A 152 -7.66 -3.49 -1.48
C PHE A 152 -8.70 -3.47 -2.60
N PHE A 153 -8.86 -2.34 -3.29
CA PHE A 153 -9.69 -2.26 -4.50
C PHE A 153 -9.48 -0.94 -5.26
N PRO A 154 -9.68 -0.94 -6.59
CA PRO A 154 -9.81 0.29 -7.36
C PRO A 154 -11.01 1.12 -6.92
N LYS A 155 -10.85 2.44 -6.92
CA LYS A 155 -11.92 3.42 -6.78
C LYS A 155 -12.99 3.16 -7.84
N GLU A 156 -14.23 3.11 -7.37
CA GLU A 156 -15.41 3.00 -8.22
C GLU A 156 -16.22 4.30 -8.14
N LYS A 157 -17.54 4.22 -7.98
CA LYS A 157 -18.41 5.40 -7.87
C LYS A 157 -18.11 6.26 -6.64
N LYS A 158 -17.59 5.65 -5.58
CA LYS A 158 -17.37 6.30 -4.29
C LYS A 158 -15.90 6.64 -4.11
N ASP A 159 -15.63 7.91 -3.84
CA ASP A 159 -14.33 8.41 -3.45
C ASP A 159 -14.19 8.41 -1.92
N TYR A 160 -13.28 7.59 -1.41
CA TYR A 160 -13.05 7.45 0.03
C TYR A 160 -12.09 8.51 0.61
N THR A 161 -11.47 9.33 -0.25
CA THR A 161 -10.56 10.40 0.15
C THR A 161 -11.30 11.69 0.49
N ILE A 162 -12.53 11.87 -0.01
CA ILE A 162 -13.34 13.08 0.22
C ILE A 162 -13.56 13.31 1.72
N GLY A 163 -13.18 14.50 2.18
CA GLY A 163 -13.31 14.92 3.58
C GLY A 163 -12.27 14.29 4.52
N GLN A 164 -11.42 13.39 4.04
CA GLN A 164 -10.40 12.76 4.87
C GLN A 164 -9.18 13.68 5.03
N PRO A 165 -8.60 13.76 6.25
CA PRO A 165 -7.36 14.49 6.45
C PRO A 165 -6.20 13.84 5.70
N GLN A 166 -5.63 14.57 4.74
CA GLN A 166 -4.41 14.16 4.03
C GLN A 166 -3.16 14.38 4.89
N PHE A 167 -2.27 13.41 4.89
CA PHE A 167 -0.96 13.42 5.52
C PHE A 167 0.15 13.55 4.47
N THR A 168 1.28 14.10 4.89
CA THR A 168 2.49 14.19 4.08
C THR A 168 3.37 12.99 4.39
N LEU A 169 3.81 12.25 3.37
CA LEU A 169 4.88 11.26 3.53
C LEU A 169 6.19 11.97 3.90
N LEU A 170 6.78 11.60 5.04
CA LEU A 170 8.03 12.17 5.53
C LEU A 170 9.20 11.21 5.32
N PHE A 171 8.97 9.92 5.56
CA PHE A 171 9.97 8.87 5.40
C PHE A 171 9.29 7.57 5.00
N LYS A 172 9.96 6.76 4.19
CA LYS A 172 9.57 5.38 3.90
C LYS A 172 10.81 4.54 3.61
N GLU A 173 10.91 3.42 4.30
CA GLU A 173 11.83 2.34 3.97
C GLU A 173 11.08 1.02 3.78
N LYS A 174 11.59 0.22 2.85
CA LYS A 174 11.22 -1.19 2.67
C LYS A 174 12.29 -2.04 3.33
N ILE A 175 11.89 -3.00 4.14
CA ILE A 175 12.77 -3.88 4.88
C ILE A 175 12.49 -5.32 4.47
N THR A 176 13.50 -6.03 4.00
CA THR A 176 13.41 -7.49 3.77
C THR A 176 13.61 -8.20 5.10
N VAL A 177 12.60 -8.94 5.56
CA VAL A 177 12.56 -9.52 6.92
C VAL A 177 13.64 -10.58 7.11
N SER A 178 13.82 -11.47 6.12
CA SER A 178 14.77 -12.58 6.18
C SER A 178 16.23 -12.14 6.22
N THR A 179 16.58 -11.03 5.56
CA THR A 179 17.97 -10.54 5.47
C THR A 179 18.24 -9.32 6.36
N GLY A 180 17.20 -8.60 6.78
CA GLY A 180 17.30 -7.30 7.45
C GLY A 180 17.74 -6.17 6.50
N GLU A 181 17.82 -6.41 5.20
CA GLU A 181 18.18 -5.38 4.21
C GLU A 181 17.14 -4.26 4.21
N LYS A 182 17.61 -3.01 4.18
CA LYS A 182 16.77 -1.82 4.17
C LYS A 182 16.99 -0.99 2.91
N ILE A 183 15.92 -0.68 2.22
CA ILE A 183 15.90 0.19 1.05
C ILE A 183 15.08 1.43 1.40
N ILE A 184 15.75 2.58 1.54
CA ILE A 184 15.09 3.87 1.73
C ILE A 184 14.46 4.29 0.40
N GLN A 185 13.13 4.40 0.38
CA GLN A 185 12.36 4.78 -0.81
C GLN A 185 12.01 6.27 -0.82
N TYR A 186 11.95 6.89 0.36
CA TYR A 186 11.66 8.30 0.52
C TYR A 186 12.24 8.83 1.83
N ASP A 187 12.90 10.00 1.78
CA ASP A 187 13.41 10.66 2.98
C ASP A 187 13.35 12.18 2.84
N ARG A 188 12.53 12.80 3.70
CA ARG A 188 12.44 14.25 3.92
C ARG A 188 12.92 14.64 5.32
N LEU A 189 13.24 13.67 6.17
CA LEU A 189 13.69 13.90 7.53
C LEU A 189 15.18 14.23 7.58
N THR A 190 15.98 13.65 6.68
CA THR A 190 17.40 13.97 6.57
C THR A 190 17.59 15.37 5.96
N PRO A 191 18.32 16.29 6.64
CA PRO A 191 18.62 17.60 6.09
C PRO A 191 19.41 17.49 4.79
N LYS A 192 18.95 18.14 3.72
CA LYS A 192 19.77 18.31 2.51
C LYS A 192 20.87 19.32 2.83
N ASN A 193 22.13 18.91 2.83
CA ASN A 193 23.26 19.84 2.86
C ASN A 193 23.10 20.82 1.69
N LYS A 194 22.90 22.11 1.98
CA LYS A 194 22.97 23.16 0.96
C LYS A 194 24.39 23.16 0.38
N PRO A 195 24.60 23.17 -0.95
CA PRO A 195 25.90 23.51 -1.47
C PRO A 195 26.25 24.92 -0.99
N ALA A 196 27.45 25.07 -0.44
CA ALA A 196 27.95 26.36 0.03
C ALA A 196 27.86 27.38 -1.11
N SER A 197 27.17 28.50 -0.86
CA SER A 197 27.23 29.66 -1.74
C SER A 197 28.68 30.12 -1.82
N ILE A 198 29.29 30.01 -3.01
CA ILE A 198 30.62 30.55 -3.28
C ILE A 198 30.56 32.08 -3.10
N PRO A 199 31.47 32.70 -2.33
CA PRO A 199 31.49 34.16 -2.13
C PRO A 199 31.75 34.90 -3.45
N PRO A 200 31.35 36.18 -3.57
CA PRO A 200 31.68 37.00 -4.73
C PRO A 200 33.20 37.07 -4.92
N GLN A 201 33.69 36.78 -6.13
CA GLN A 201 35.09 36.98 -6.49
C GLN A 201 35.38 38.48 -6.53
N GLU A 202 36.38 38.92 -5.77
CA GLU A 202 36.95 40.27 -5.87
C GLU A 202 37.53 40.49 -7.28
N ILE A 203 37.13 41.59 -7.90
CA ILE A 203 37.63 42.04 -9.20
C ILE A 203 39.05 42.59 -8.97
N PRO A 204 40.08 42.16 -9.72
CA PRO A 204 41.44 42.68 -9.53
C PRO A 204 41.53 44.16 -9.94
N GLU A 205 42.14 44.98 -9.09
CA GLU A 205 42.53 46.34 -9.42
C GLU A 205 43.42 46.37 -10.67
N LYS A 206 43.06 47.24 -11.61
CA LYS A 206 43.89 47.55 -12.78
C LYS A 206 45.19 48.18 -12.31
N GLY A 207 46.31 47.52 -12.59
CA GLY A 207 47.65 48.09 -12.47
C GLY A 207 47.79 49.38 -13.26
N GLN A 208 48.40 50.38 -12.63
CA GLN A 208 48.85 51.61 -13.26
C GLN A 208 50.02 51.32 -14.20
N ALA A 209 50.01 52.00 -15.33
CA ALA A 209 51.08 52.01 -16.31
C ALA A 209 52.21 52.95 -15.87
N GLU A 210 53.45 52.49 -16.00
CA GLU A 210 54.64 53.28 -16.32
C GLU A 210 55.53 52.49 -17.28
#